data_AF-A0A9J6FRA1-F1
#
_entry.id   AF-A0A9J6FRA1-F1
#
_cell.length_a   1.000
_cell.length_b   1.000
_cell.length_c   1.000
_cell.angle_alpha   90.00
_cell.angle_beta   90.00
_cell.angle_gamma   90.00
#
_symmetry.space_group_name_H-M   'P 1'
#
loop_
_entity.id
_entity.type
_entity.pdbx_description
1 polymer ?
#
loop_
_entity_poly.entity_id
_entity_poly.type
_entity_poly.pdbx_seq_one_letter_code
_entity_poly.pdbx_strand_id
1 'polypeptide(L)'
;MVAPTQRPRVANRRLLALTVLLGALSGTWAGDYYARWDHLDTRRAPVWFDQAKVGVLLYWGVFSVPSFGSEWLWYHWKGRQNSLFSDFMRQHYRPNVSYQEFATHFTCEFYSPERWVELLVRSGALKATNIRLGVYYSLYEWFNPLFLDDREMNFKTNDFVTFKIIPELHDLVRRYEPDLIWADGDWEAPDTYWQSTQFLAWLYTNSSVAETVVANDRWGKGLWCKHGDFRNCKDGHNPSERAPRLFEHPDGPTVVANDRLECIGSLVQARRSGARMATTR
;
A
#
# COMPACT_ATOMS: atom_id res chain seq x y z
N MET A 1 -52.71 -34.52 -76.68
CA MET A 1 -53.24 -34.23 -75.32
C MET A 1 -52.06 -34.09 -74.36
N VAL A 2 -52.23 -33.43 -73.22
CA VAL A 2 -51.12 -33.05 -72.31
C VAL A 2 -51.05 -33.97 -71.10
N ALA A 3 -49.87 -34.51 -70.80
CA ALA A 3 -49.46 -35.04 -69.50
C ALA A 3 -47.91 -35.07 -69.41
N PRO A 4 -47.28 -34.98 -68.21
CA PRO A 4 -46.07 -34.17 -68.09
C PRO A 4 -44.77 -34.90 -67.71
N THR A 5 -43.66 -34.17 -67.87
CA THR A 5 -42.32 -34.53 -67.38
C THR A 5 -42.26 -34.69 -65.86
N GLN A 6 -41.50 -35.67 -65.37
CA GLN A 6 -40.93 -35.66 -64.02
C GLN A 6 -39.39 -35.71 -64.10
N ARG A 7 -38.71 -34.87 -63.31
CA ARG A 7 -37.27 -34.99 -63.02
C ARG A 7 -37.10 -35.61 -61.63
N PRO A 8 -36.11 -36.49 -61.39
CA PRO A 8 -35.83 -36.99 -60.06
C PRO A 8 -35.33 -35.86 -59.14
N ARG A 9 -35.70 -35.93 -57.85
CA ARG A 9 -35.28 -34.97 -56.82
C ARG A 9 -33.85 -35.25 -56.37
N VAL A 10 -32.99 -34.24 -56.37
CA VAL A 10 -31.67 -34.31 -55.71
C VAL A 10 -31.87 -34.29 -54.19
N ALA A 11 -31.11 -35.10 -53.45
CA ALA A 11 -31.28 -35.26 -52.01
C ALA A 11 -30.78 -34.04 -51.21
N ASN A 12 -31.57 -33.63 -50.20
CA ASN A 12 -31.21 -32.56 -49.26
C ASN A 12 -29.99 -32.95 -48.41
N ARG A 13 -28.80 -32.46 -48.76
CA ARG A 13 -27.67 -32.41 -47.82
C ARG A 13 -27.93 -31.31 -46.78
N ARG A 14 -28.26 -31.72 -45.55
CA ARG A 14 -28.31 -30.82 -44.39
C ARG A 14 -26.91 -30.27 -44.13
N LEU A 15 -26.71 -28.97 -44.33
CA LEU A 15 -25.48 -28.29 -43.94
C LEU A 15 -25.58 -27.95 -42.45
N LEU A 16 -24.81 -28.62 -41.58
CA LEU A 16 -24.60 -28.14 -40.22
C LEU A 16 -23.64 -26.95 -40.31
N ALA A 17 -24.15 -25.74 -40.08
CA ALA A 17 -23.31 -24.58 -39.86
C ALA A 17 -22.65 -24.71 -38.48
N LEU A 18 -21.35 -25.04 -38.47
CA LEU A 18 -20.57 -25.10 -37.23
C LEU A 18 -20.22 -23.67 -36.80
N THR A 19 -21.11 -23.01 -36.05
CA THR A 19 -20.82 -21.72 -35.43
C THR A 19 -19.76 -21.88 -34.36
N VAL A 20 -18.50 -21.70 -34.75
CA VAL A 20 -17.37 -21.58 -33.81
C VAL A 20 -17.56 -20.29 -33.02
N LEU A 21 -18.09 -20.43 -31.81
CA LEU A 21 -18.01 -19.38 -30.80
C LEU A 21 -16.53 -19.20 -30.44
N LEU A 22 -15.89 -18.18 -31.03
CA LEU A 22 -14.71 -17.57 -30.43
C LEU A 22 -15.16 -16.89 -29.14
N GLY A 23 -15.26 -17.69 -28.07
CA GLY A 23 -15.26 -17.15 -26.73
C GLY A 23 -13.96 -16.37 -26.54
N ALA A 24 -14.07 -15.06 -26.35
CA ALA A 24 -12.94 -14.21 -26.03
C ALA A 24 -12.46 -14.53 -24.60
N LEU A 25 -11.72 -15.64 -24.47
CA LEU A 25 -10.91 -15.92 -23.30
C LEU A 25 -9.93 -14.77 -23.16
N SER A 26 -10.28 -13.84 -22.26
CA SER A 26 -9.41 -12.76 -21.81
C SER A 26 -8.32 -13.41 -20.96
N GLY A 27 -7.33 -13.98 -21.64
CA GLY A 27 -6.20 -14.65 -21.02
C GLY A 27 -5.53 -13.67 -20.07
N THR A 28 -5.53 -14.01 -18.78
CA THR A 28 -4.81 -13.29 -17.74
C THR A 28 -3.33 -13.33 -18.09
N TRP A 29 -2.77 -12.20 -18.51
CA TRP A 29 -1.33 -12.02 -18.71
C TRP A 29 -0.61 -11.89 -17.35
N ALA A 30 -0.79 -12.89 -16.50
CA ALA A 30 -0.02 -13.14 -15.30
C ALA A 30 1.23 -13.96 -15.69
N GLY A 31 2.11 -13.33 -16.48
CA GLY A 31 3.48 -13.79 -16.64
C GLY A 31 4.34 -13.22 -15.51
N ASP A 32 5.34 -13.96 -15.06
CA ASP A 32 6.14 -13.57 -13.90
C ASP A 32 6.79 -12.18 -14.08
N TYR A 33 6.65 -11.31 -13.07
CA TYR A 33 7.32 -10.01 -13.10
C TYR A 33 8.80 -10.17 -12.73
N TYR A 34 9.69 -9.84 -13.66
CA TYR A 34 11.12 -9.76 -13.36
C TYR A 34 11.44 -8.56 -12.46
N ALA A 35 12.45 -8.71 -11.59
CA ALA A 35 12.91 -7.70 -10.64
C ALA A 35 13.70 -6.54 -11.29
N ARG A 36 13.10 -5.88 -12.28
CA ARG A 36 13.67 -4.74 -13.03
C ARG A 36 12.56 -3.72 -13.34
N TRP A 37 12.83 -2.42 -13.17
CA TRP A 37 11.82 -1.37 -13.31
C TRP A 37 11.15 -1.33 -14.69
N ASP A 38 11.88 -1.57 -15.78
CA ASP A 38 11.34 -1.64 -17.13
C ASP A 38 10.32 -2.78 -17.34
N HIS A 39 10.33 -3.81 -16.48
CA HIS A 39 9.32 -4.86 -16.47
C HIS A 39 8.20 -4.59 -15.46
N LEU A 40 8.53 -4.14 -14.24
CA LEU A 40 7.55 -3.79 -13.21
C LEU A 40 6.62 -2.67 -13.68
N ASP A 41 7.14 -1.65 -14.37
CA ASP A 41 6.36 -0.55 -14.93
C ASP A 41 5.42 -1.01 -16.08
N THR A 42 5.54 -2.22 -16.64
CA THR A 42 4.55 -2.73 -17.61
C THR A 42 3.21 -3.06 -16.96
N ARG A 43 3.18 -3.23 -15.63
CA ARG A 43 1.97 -3.43 -14.83
C ARG A 43 0.99 -2.27 -15.03
N ARG A 44 -0.29 -2.62 -15.15
CA ARG A 44 -1.39 -1.66 -15.08
C ARG A 44 -1.99 -1.68 -13.68
N ALA A 45 -2.11 -0.51 -13.06
CA ALA A 45 -2.78 -0.36 -11.78
C ALA A 45 -4.22 -0.94 -11.84
N PRO A 46 -4.64 -1.77 -10.87
CA PRO A 46 -6.00 -2.29 -10.81
C PRO A 46 -7.08 -1.20 -10.83
N VAL A 47 -8.14 -1.44 -11.61
CA VAL A 47 -9.21 -0.47 -11.93
C VAL A 47 -9.87 0.15 -10.69
N TRP A 48 -9.91 -0.58 -9.55
CA TRP A 48 -10.51 -0.08 -8.32
C TRP A 48 -9.78 1.15 -7.76
N PHE A 49 -8.45 1.28 -7.96
CA PHE A 49 -7.66 2.38 -7.39
C PHE A 49 -7.96 3.69 -8.13
N ASP A 50 -8.06 3.65 -9.46
CA ASP A 50 -8.58 4.79 -10.23
C ASP A 50 -10.01 5.16 -9.78
N GLN A 51 -10.87 4.18 -9.49
CA GLN A 51 -12.25 4.41 -9.05
C GLN A 51 -12.38 4.94 -7.61
N ALA A 52 -11.37 4.76 -6.75
CA ALA A 52 -11.44 5.15 -5.33
C ALA A 52 -11.52 6.66 -5.14
N LYS A 53 -10.67 7.41 -5.86
CA LYS A 53 -10.53 8.89 -5.87
C LYS A 53 -10.21 9.59 -4.54
N VAL A 54 -10.55 9.01 -3.39
CA VAL A 54 -10.24 9.51 -2.05
C VAL A 54 -9.72 8.36 -1.19
N GLY A 55 -8.57 8.59 -0.54
CA GLY A 55 -8.03 7.74 0.50
C GLY A 55 -8.01 8.48 1.84
N VAL A 56 -7.74 7.75 2.92
CA VAL A 56 -7.48 8.32 4.25
C VAL A 56 -6.15 7.75 4.72
N LEU A 57 -5.07 8.52 4.55
CA LEU A 57 -3.74 8.18 5.07
C LEU A 57 -3.61 8.63 6.52
N LEU A 58 -2.67 8.02 7.24
CA LEU A 58 -2.72 7.93 8.68
C LEU A 58 -1.26 7.92 9.30
N TYR A 59 -0.96 8.66 10.40
CA TYR A 59 0.29 8.66 11.23
C TYR A 59 0.02 8.77 12.78
N TRP A 60 0.17 7.66 13.55
CA TRP A 60 -0.23 7.46 14.97
C TRP A 60 0.57 6.30 15.64
N GLY A 61 1.90 6.41 15.73
CA GLY A 61 2.77 5.41 16.40
C GLY A 61 3.03 5.74 17.87
N VAL A 62 4.11 5.19 18.43
CA VAL A 62 4.55 5.48 19.81
C VAL A 62 4.85 6.96 20.03
N PHE A 63 5.23 7.68 18.97
CA PHE A 63 5.36 9.14 18.93
C PHE A 63 4.09 9.91 19.30
N SER A 64 2.92 9.26 19.30
CA SER A 64 1.65 9.86 19.71
C SER A 64 1.52 9.98 21.23
N VAL A 65 2.25 9.16 22.01
CA VAL A 65 2.15 9.14 23.48
C VAL A 65 2.52 10.49 24.10
N PRO A 66 3.57 11.21 23.65
CA PRO A 66 3.83 12.57 24.11
C PRO A 66 2.95 13.65 23.45
N SER A 67 2.25 13.32 22.36
CA SER A 67 1.35 14.23 21.62
C SER A 67 1.95 15.61 21.32
N PHE A 68 3.24 15.65 20.95
CA PHE A 68 4.00 16.90 20.80
C PHE A 68 4.81 16.94 19.49
N GLY A 69 4.75 18.08 18.80
CA GLY A 69 5.43 18.27 17.52
C GLY A 69 4.78 17.48 16.39
N SER A 70 5.33 16.30 16.08
CA SER A 70 4.89 15.41 15.00
C SER A 70 5.48 14.00 15.18
N GLU A 71 5.29 13.10 14.21
CA GLU A 71 5.95 11.79 14.14
C GLU A 71 7.49 11.88 14.19
N TRP A 72 8.06 13.02 13.81
CA TRP A 72 9.50 13.30 13.91
C TRP A 72 9.98 13.59 15.34
N LEU A 73 9.14 13.48 16.37
CA LEU A 73 9.52 13.74 17.78
C LEU A 73 10.83 13.05 18.16
N TRP A 74 11.03 11.79 17.81
CA TRP A 74 12.26 11.06 18.16
C TRP A 74 13.49 11.62 17.43
N TYR A 75 13.36 11.90 16.13
CA TYR A 75 14.43 12.51 15.34
C TYR A 75 14.76 13.94 15.79
N HIS A 76 13.76 14.77 16.07
CA HIS A 76 13.97 16.13 16.56
C HIS A 76 14.59 16.17 17.96
N TRP A 77 14.18 15.27 18.86
CA TRP A 77 14.72 15.19 20.22
C TRP A 77 16.12 14.58 20.29
N LYS A 78 16.37 13.43 19.65
CA LYS A 78 17.65 12.70 19.78
C LYS A 78 18.62 12.92 18.61
N GLY A 79 18.11 13.01 17.38
CA GLY A 79 18.94 13.15 16.17
C GLY A 79 19.39 14.59 15.92
N ARG A 80 18.45 15.54 15.90
CA ARG A 80 18.72 16.97 15.70
C ARG A 80 18.97 17.74 17.00
N GLN A 81 18.67 17.15 18.15
CA GLN A 81 18.80 17.77 19.48
C GLN A 81 18.16 19.18 19.53
N ASN A 82 16.99 19.31 18.92
CA ASN A 82 16.24 20.57 18.87
C ASN A 82 15.87 21.00 20.31
N SER A 83 16.11 22.28 20.63
CA SER A 83 15.86 22.82 21.98
C SER A 83 14.40 22.70 22.40
N LEU A 84 13.45 23.06 21.54
CA LEU A 84 12.01 23.00 21.85
C LEU A 84 11.56 21.59 22.27
N PHE A 85 12.01 20.56 21.54
CA PHE A 85 11.74 19.16 21.87
C PHE A 85 12.48 18.73 23.14
N SER A 86 13.74 19.15 23.31
CA SER A 86 14.54 18.84 24.49
C SER A 86 13.99 19.49 25.76
N ASP A 87 13.43 20.70 25.66
CA ASP A 87 12.82 21.44 26.76
C ASP A 87 11.46 20.86 27.14
N PHE A 88 10.60 20.53 26.17
CA PHE A 88 9.37 19.78 26.42
C PHE A 88 9.67 18.45 27.14
N MET A 89 10.62 17.68 26.63
CA MET A 89 11.00 16.40 27.24
C MET A 89 11.60 16.54 28.65
N ARG A 90 12.32 17.64 28.94
CA ARG A 90 12.82 17.96 30.29
C ARG A 90 11.75 18.44 31.26
N GLN A 91 10.68 19.09 30.78
CA GLN A 91 9.61 19.64 31.60
C GLN A 91 8.53 18.62 31.96
N HIS A 92 8.25 17.66 31.06
CA HIS A 92 7.12 16.74 31.19
C HIS A 92 7.50 15.29 31.55
N TYR A 93 8.78 14.91 31.47
CA TYR A 93 9.22 13.54 31.75
C TYR A 93 10.41 13.45 32.70
N ARG A 94 10.58 12.26 33.29
CA ARG A 94 11.71 11.94 34.18
C ARG A 94 13.06 12.07 33.45
N PRO A 95 14.13 12.52 34.13
CA PRO A 95 15.48 12.47 33.58
C PRO A 95 15.84 11.07 33.06
N ASN A 96 16.60 11.03 31.97
CA ASN A 96 17.06 9.81 31.31
C ASN A 96 15.96 8.87 30.74
N VAL A 97 14.73 9.36 30.56
CA VAL A 97 13.71 8.64 29.76
C VAL A 97 14.22 8.35 28.34
N SER A 98 13.92 7.14 27.86
CA SER A 98 14.14 6.68 26.47
C SER A 98 12.86 6.82 25.64
N TYR A 99 12.97 6.84 24.31
CA TYR A 99 11.77 6.87 23.45
C TYR A 99 11.01 5.53 23.52
N GLN A 100 11.74 4.42 23.64
CA GLN A 100 11.21 3.07 23.68
C GLN A 100 10.29 2.81 24.89
N GLU A 101 10.50 3.50 26.03
CA GLU A 101 9.59 3.42 27.18
C GLU A 101 8.14 3.80 26.83
N PHE A 102 7.93 4.72 25.87
CA PHE A 102 6.60 5.12 25.45
C PHE A 102 5.79 3.97 24.81
N ALA A 103 6.43 2.90 24.31
CA ALA A 103 5.73 1.70 23.83
C ALA A 103 4.95 0.96 24.93
N THR A 104 5.36 1.12 26.20
CA THR A 104 4.60 0.61 27.36
C THR A 104 3.34 1.44 27.64
N HIS A 105 3.37 2.73 27.31
CA HIS A 105 2.27 3.69 27.50
C HIS A 105 1.36 3.82 26.26
N PHE A 106 1.76 3.30 25.10
CA PHE A 106 0.91 3.18 23.92
C PHE A 106 -0.07 2.00 24.07
N THR A 107 -1.12 2.20 24.87
CA THR A 107 -2.06 1.14 25.30
C THR A 107 -3.22 0.89 24.33
N CYS A 108 -3.49 1.80 23.39
CA CYS A 108 -4.71 1.80 22.56
C CYS A 108 -6.04 1.75 23.36
N GLU A 109 -6.09 2.16 24.63
CA GLU A 109 -7.20 1.88 25.57
C GLU A 109 -8.61 2.26 25.06
N PHE A 110 -8.76 3.41 24.39
CA PHE A 110 -10.05 3.88 23.85
C PHE A 110 -10.23 3.66 22.34
N TYR A 111 -9.37 2.85 21.73
CA TYR A 111 -9.40 2.57 20.31
C TYR A 111 -10.53 1.60 19.94
N SER A 112 -11.31 1.95 18.91
CA SER A 112 -12.32 1.07 18.29
C SER A 112 -12.27 1.29 16.78
N PRO A 113 -11.90 0.28 15.97
CA PRO A 113 -11.87 0.40 14.52
C PRO A 113 -13.27 0.65 13.95
N GLU A 114 -14.32 0.16 14.59
CA GLU A 114 -15.72 0.37 14.18
C GLU A 114 -16.09 1.84 14.24
N ARG A 115 -15.75 2.53 15.35
CA ARG A 115 -15.99 3.98 15.50
C ARG A 115 -15.19 4.82 14.52
N TRP A 116 -13.96 4.40 14.19
CA TRP A 116 -13.15 5.07 13.19
C TRP A 116 -13.77 4.92 11.79
N VAL A 117 -14.18 3.72 11.40
CA VAL A 117 -14.90 3.47 10.14
C VAL A 117 -16.23 4.24 10.10
N GLU A 118 -17.00 4.26 11.19
CA GLU A 118 -18.25 5.01 11.28
C GLU A 118 -18.01 6.52 11.05
N LEU A 119 -16.97 7.10 11.68
CA LEU A 119 -16.61 8.52 11.53
C LEU A 119 -16.17 8.86 10.09
N LEU A 120 -15.36 8.00 9.46
CA LEU A 120 -14.90 8.20 8.08
C LEU A 120 -16.02 8.03 7.04
N VAL A 121 -17.03 7.21 7.35
CA VAL A 121 -18.26 7.13 6.55
C VAL A 121 -19.16 8.35 6.78
N ARG A 122 -19.34 8.78 8.04
CA ARG A 122 -20.21 9.92 8.40
C ARG A 122 -19.67 11.28 7.98
N SER A 123 -18.36 11.44 7.84
CA SER A 123 -17.73 12.61 7.24
C SER A 123 -17.86 12.68 5.71
N GLY A 124 -18.30 11.58 5.08
CA GLY A 124 -18.37 11.46 3.61
C GLY A 124 -17.02 11.16 2.94
N ALA A 125 -15.93 11.03 3.70
CA ALA A 125 -14.61 10.71 3.17
C ALA A 125 -14.56 9.29 2.56
N LEU A 126 -15.27 8.33 3.15
CA LEU A 126 -15.38 6.95 2.66
C LEU A 126 -16.83 6.53 2.41
N LYS A 127 -17.04 5.66 1.42
CA LYS A 127 -18.33 4.97 1.21
C LYS A 127 -18.27 3.59 1.88
N ALA A 128 -19.18 3.34 2.81
CA ALA A 128 -19.19 2.15 3.68
C ALA A 128 -19.04 0.79 2.96
N THR A 129 -19.49 0.70 1.71
CA THR A 129 -19.54 -0.55 0.92
C THR A 129 -18.30 -0.84 0.08
N ASN A 130 -17.25 -0.01 0.11
CA ASN A 130 -16.05 -0.20 -0.73
C ASN A 130 -14.76 0.31 -0.07
N ILE A 131 -14.57 0.06 1.23
CA ILE A 131 -13.32 0.41 1.93
C ILE A 131 -12.24 -0.62 1.60
N ARG A 132 -11.10 -0.13 1.12
CA ARG A 132 -9.88 -0.89 0.77
C ARG A 132 -8.85 -0.73 1.89
N LEU A 133 -8.05 -1.74 2.15
CA LEU A 133 -7.00 -1.69 3.17
C LEU A 133 -5.66 -1.27 2.56
N GLY A 134 -5.25 -0.04 2.82
CA GLY A 134 -3.85 0.37 2.63
C GLY A 134 -3.02 0.12 3.88
N VAL A 135 -1.72 -0.08 3.70
CA VAL A 135 -0.71 0.06 4.75
C VAL A 135 0.29 1.16 4.38
N TYR A 136 0.84 1.80 5.41
CA TYR A 136 2.04 2.61 5.33
C TYR A 136 3.22 1.79 5.85
N TYR A 137 4.38 1.89 5.21
CA TYR A 137 5.60 1.25 5.68
C TYR A 137 6.81 2.16 5.43
N SER A 138 7.39 2.67 6.53
CA SER A 138 8.68 3.38 6.48
C SER A 138 9.80 2.38 6.23
N LEU A 139 10.55 2.55 5.14
CA LEU A 139 11.79 1.79 4.95
C LEU A 139 12.88 2.26 5.93
N TYR A 140 12.72 3.43 6.56
CA TYR A 140 13.67 4.00 7.53
C TYR A 140 13.33 3.65 8.99
N GLU A 141 14.36 3.34 9.78
CA GLU A 141 14.28 3.32 11.25
C GLU A 141 15.51 4.06 11.82
N TRP A 142 15.37 5.36 12.10
CA TRP A 142 16.47 6.34 12.27
C TRP A 142 17.58 5.96 13.26
N PHE A 143 17.29 5.09 14.24
CA PHE A 143 18.18 4.70 15.33
C PHE A 143 18.34 3.18 15.49
N ASN A 144 17.92 2.39 14.48
CA ASN A 144 18.17 0.94 14.48
C ASN A 144 19.66 0.69 14.21
N PRO A 145 20.38 -0.09 15.05
CA PRO A 145 21.81 -0.37 14.85
C PRO A 145 22.15 -0.85 13.45
N LEU A 146 21.40 -1.82 12.89
CA LEU A 146 21.67 -2.36 11.56
C LEU A 146 21.54 -1.30 10.46
N PHE A 147 20.59 -0.36 10.59
CA PHE A 147 20.44 0.74 9.64
C PHE A 147 21.57 1.77 9.77
N LEU A 148 22.07 1.99 10.99
CA LEU A 148 23.24 2.83 11.22
C LEU A 148 24.49 2.20 10.62
N ASP A 149 24.73 0.91 10.88
CA ASP A 149 25.87 0.14 10.36
C ASP A 149 25.86 0.12 8.82
N ASP A 150 24.72 -0.21 8.19
CA ASP A 150 24.56 -0.18 6.73
C ASP A 150 24.79 1.22 6.17
N ARG A 151 24.34 2.27 6.85
CA ARG A 151 24.50 3.67 6.41
C ARG A 151 25.94 4.16 6.54
N GLU A 152 26.66 3.79 7.60
CA GLU A 152 28.10 4.06 7.72
C GLU A 152 28.89 3.34 6.61
N MET A 153 28.48 2.12 6.26
CA MET A 153 28.98 1.39 5.09
C MET A 153 28.49 1.95 3.73
N ASN A 154 27.80 3.09 3.73
CA ASN A 154 27.26 3.79 2.56
C ASN A 154 26.30 2.91 1.72
N PHE A 155 25.46 2.12 2.41
CA PHE A 155 24.46 1.21 1.84
C PHE A 155 25.06 0.13 0.91
N LYS A 156 26.28 -0.31 1.21
CA LYS A 156 27.00 -1.41 0.51
C LYS A 156 26.78 -2.77 1.15
N THR A 157 26.56 -2.80 2.46
CA THR A 157 25.92 -3.92 3.17
C THR A 157 24.40 -3.70 3.13
N ASN A 158 23.64 -4.72 3.50
CA ASN A 158 22.17 -4.67 3.50
C ASN A 158 21.57 -5.53 4.64
N ASP A 159 22.22 -5.57 5.79
CA ASP A 159 21.83 -6.43 6.92
C ASP A 159 20.48 -5.98 7.51
N PHE A 160 20.24 -4.66 7.61
CA PHE A 160 18.94 -4.13 8.04
C PHE A 160 17.82 -4.53 7.07
N VAL A 161 18.09 -4.48 5.77
CA VAL A 161 17.08 -4.83 4.75
C VAL A 161 16.82 -6.33 4.73
N THR A 162 17.88 -7.14 4.84
CA THR A 162 17.82 -8.61 4.78
C THR A 162 17.20 -9.22 6.04
N PHE A 163 17.55 -8.73 7.24
CA PHE A 163 17.10 -9.32 8.50
C PHE A 163 15.86 -8.65 9.11
N LYS A 164 15.49 -7.43 8.71
CA LYS A 164 14.27 -6.74 9.16
C LYS A 164 13.29 -6.46 8.01
N ILE A 165 13.65 -5.57 7.08
CA ILE A 165 12.68 -4.94 6.16
C ILE A 165 11.97 -5.95 5.25
N ILE A 166 12.71 -6.80 4.56
CA ILE A 166 12.14 -7.79 3.62
C ILE A 166 11.30 -8.86 4.38
N PRO A 167 11.76 -9.43 5.51
CA PRO A 167 10.91 -10.26 6.37
C PRO A 167 9.61 -9.57 6.82
N GLU A 168 9.66 -8.34 7.31
CA GLU A 168 8.49 -7.59 7.79
C GLU A 168 7.49 -7.29 6.65
N LEU A 169 7.96 -6.82 5.50
CA LEU A 169 7.12 -6.56 4.32
C LEU A 169 6.41 -7.83 3.83
N HIS A 170 7.11 -8.96 3.78
CA HIS A 170 6.50 -10.24 3.40
C HIS A 170 5.49 -10.75 4.45
N ASP A 171 5.77 -10.59 5.74
CA ASP A 171 4.87 -10.99 6.84
C ASP A 171 3.59 -10.15 6.85
N LEU A 172 3.73 -8.82 6.69
CA LEU A 172 2.62 -7.88 6.53
C LEU A 172 1.68 -8.33 5.41
N VAL A 173 2.21 -8.57 4.21
CA VAL A 173 1.40 -8.96 3.04
C VAL A 173 0.65 -10.27 3.29
N ARG A 174 1.31 -11.27 3.88
CA ARG A 174 0.71 -12.59 4.18
C ARG A 174 -0.36 -12.54 5.27
N ARG A 175 -0.26 -11.63 6.25
CA ARG A 175 -1.24 -11.52 7.36
C ARG A 175 -2.46 -10.70 6.99
N TYR A 176 -2.23 -9.55 6.36
CA TYR A 176 -3.24 -8.48 6.26
C TYR A 176 -3.86 -8.33 4.87
N GLU A 177 -3.20 -8.89 3.84
CA GLU A 177 -3.68 -8.88 2.45
C GLU A 177 -4.09 -7.46 1.98
N PRO A 178 -3.13 -6.51 1.99
CA PRO A 178 -3.40 -5.11 1.68
C PRO A 178 -3.75 -4.93 0.20
N ASP A 179 -4.70 -4.03 -0.06
CA ASP A 179 -4.97 -3.49 -1.39
C ASP A 179 -3.93 -2.43 -1.80
N LEU A 180 -3.22 -1.81 -0.85
CA LEU A 180 -2.23 -0.77 -1.13
C LEU A 180 -1.04 -0.87 -0.18
N ILE A 181 0.17 -0.73 -0.71
CA ILE A 181 1.41 -0.57 0.07
C ILE A 181 2.03 0.79 -0.25
N TRP A 182 1.99 1.69 0.74
CA TRP A 182 2.61 3.01 0.68
C TRP A 182 3.99 2.93 1.33
N ALA A 183 5.04 2.85 0.52
CA ALA A 183 6.41 2.90 1.02
C ALA A 183 6.82 4.35 1.29
N ASP A 184 7.64 4.58 2.31
CA ASP A 184 8.39 5.83 2.48
C ASP A 184 9.89 5.52 2.53
N GLY A 185 10.59 5.84 1.43
CA GLY A 185 11.86 5.22 1.08
C GLY A 185 12.80 6.06 0.20
N ASP A 186 12.35 7.20 -0.33
CA ASP A 186 13.02 7.94 -1.41
C ASP A 186 14.07 8.97 -0.97
N TRP A 187 14.49 8.94 0.30
CA TRP A 187 15.33 9.97 0.91
C TRP A 187 16.84 9.69 0.95
N GLU A 188 17.32 8.79 1.83
CA GLU A 188 18.75 8.56 2.03
C GLU A 188 19.35 7.49 1.10
N ALA A 189 18.65 6.37 0.89
CA ALA A 189 19.20 5.14 0.28
C ALA A 189 18.51 4.71 -1.03
N PRO A 190 19.23 4.03 -1.97
CA PRO A 190 18.70 3.61 -3.26
C PRO A 190 17.80 2.37 -3.16
N ASP A 191 16.97 2.16 -4.18
CA ASP A 191 16.11 0.99 -4.36
C ASP A 191 16.86 -0.36 -4.39
N THR A 192 18.12 -0.32 -4.86
CA THR A 192 19.03 -1.47 -4.88
C THR A 192 19.47 -1.91 -3.48
N TYR A 193 19.56 -0.98 -2.52
CA TYR A 193 19.78 -1.29 -1.11
C TYR A 193 18.50 -1.89 -0.50
N TRP A 194 17.35 -1.25 -0.75
CA TRP A 194 16.03 -1.69 -0.30
C TRP A 194 15.53 -3.01 -0.90
N GLN A 195 16.23 -3.59 -1.88
CA GLN A 195 15.81 -4.77 -2.66
C GLN A 195 14.39 -4.61 -3.25
N SER A 196 14.03 -3.37 -3.63
CA SER A 196 12.63 -3.02 -3.92
C SER A 196 12.10 -3.67 -5.19
N THR A 197 12.91 -3.82 -6.23
CA THR A 197 12.45 -4.52 -7.45
C THR A 197 12.25 -6.01 -7.19
N GLN A 198 13.00 -6.63 -6.28
CA GLN A 198 12.85 -8.03 -5.87
C GLN A 198 11.56 -8.21 -5.06
N PHE A 199 11.29 -7.31 -4.09
CA PHE A 199 10.04 -7.34 -3.33
C PHE A 199 8.81 -7.11 -4.22
N LEU A 200 8.84 -6.10 -5.10
CA LEU A 200 7.72 -5.79 -6.00
C LEU A 200 7.49 -6.88 -7.06
N ALA A 201 8.54 -7.51 -7.57
CA ALA A 201 8.44 -8.69 -8.44
C ALA A 201 7.69 -9.84 -7.75
N TRP A 202 8.06 -10.17 -6.51
CA TRP A 202 7.33 -11.15 -5.70
C TRP A 202 5.89 -10.71 -5.40
N LEU A 203 5.69 -9.44 -5.05
CA LEU A 203 4.38 -8.88 -4.71
C LEU A 203 3.39 -9.06 -5.86
N TYR A 204 3.80 -8.71 -7.08
CA TYR A 204 2.96 -8.75 -8.29
C TYR A 204 2.87 -10.13 -8.96
N THR A 205 3.55 -11.16 -8.44
CA THR A 205 3.61 -12.50 -9.05
C THR A 205 3.21 -13.63 -8.11
N ASN A 206 3.63 -13.59 -6.83
CA ASN A 206 3.53 -14.72 -5.90
C ASN A 206 2.80 -14.40 -4.59
N SER A 207 2.36 -13.15 -4.37
CA SER A 207 1.53 -12.81 -3.21
C SER A 207 0.04 -13.12 -3.47
N SER A 208 -0.76 -13.32 -2.40
CA SER A 208 -2.21 -13.52 -2.53
C SER A 208 -2.96 -12.27 -3.04
N VAL A 209 -2.29 -11.12 -3.08
CA VAL A 209 -2.86 -9.82 -3.52
C VAL A 209 -2.30 -9.35 -4.87
N ALA A 210 -1.57 -10.18 -5.61
CA ALA A 210 -0.89 -9.82 -6.87
C ALA A 210 -1.79 -9.12 -7.90
N GLU A 211 -3.05 -9.54 -8.04
CA GLU A 211 -4.04 -8.96 -8.97
C GLU A 211 -4.71 -7.67 -8.47
N THR A 212 -4.60 -7.36 -7.17
CA THR A 212 -5.37 -6.29 -6.51
C THR A 212 -4.53 -5.19 -5.89
N VAL A 213 -3.29 -5.48 -5.49
CA VAL A 213 -2.43 -4.53 -4.77
C VAL A 213 -1.91 -3.42 -5.67
N VAL A 214 -1.78 -2.21 -5.11
CA VAL A 214 -1.01 -1.10 -5.72
C VAL A 214 0.16 -0.69 -4.82
N ALA A 215 1.24 -0.21 -5.43
CA ALA A 215 2.34 0.44 -4.73
C ALA A 215 2.66 1.83 -5.30
N ASN A 216 3.11 2.74 -4.43
CA ASN A 216 3.52 4.10 -4.80
C ASN A 216 4.92 4.16 -5.43
N ASP A 217 5.48 5.36 -5.61
CA ASP A 217 6.74 5.63 -6.32
C ASP A 217 7.96 5.85 -5.40
N ARG A 218 7.80 5.77 -4.08
CA ARG A 218 8.83 6.11 -3.08
C ARG A 218 9.78 4.96 -2.69
N TRP A 219 9.96 3.96 -3.55
CA TRP A 219 10.77 2.76 -3.26
C TRP A 219 12.29 2.96 -3.31
N GLY A 220 12.79 4.19 -3.38
CA GLY A 220 14.23 4.44 -3.32
C GLY A 220 14.65 5.83 -3.78
N LYS A 221 15.84 6.24 -3.35
CA LYS A 221 16.38 7.58 -3.60
C LYS A 221 16.39 7.94 -5.08
N GLY A 222 15.68 9.01 -5.42
CA GLY A 222 15.59 9.51 -6.79
C GLY A 222 14.69 8.68 -7.71
N LEU A 223 13.87 7.76 -7.18
CA LEU A 223 12.79 7.10 -7.92
C LEU A 223 11.47 7.90 -7.94
N TRP A 224 11.37 8.92 -7.09
CA TRP A 224 10.23 9.83 -7.00
C TRP A 224 9.78 10.34 -8.37
N CYS A 225 8.48 10.27 -8.62
CA CYS A 225 7.78 10.57 -9.87
C CYS A 225 8.14 9.69 -11.09
N LYS A 226 8.80 8.53 -10.89
CA LYS A 226 9.21 7.62 -11.99
C LYS A 226 8.45 6.29 -12.04
N HIS A 227 8.50 5.49 -10.99
CA HIS A 227 8.05 4.09 -11.03
C HIS A 227 6.71 3.88 -10.30
N GLY A 228 6.25 2.63 -10.19
CA GLY A 228 5.09 2.23 -9.39
C GLY A 228 3.75 2.21 -10.15
N ASP A 229 2.70 1.75 -9.48
CA ASP A 229 1.32 1.77 -9.99
C ASP A 229 0.77 3.22 -10.02
N PHE A 230 1.17 4.03 -9.04
CA PHE A 230 0.83 5.44 -8.92
C PHE A 230 1.98 6.26 -8.34
N ARG A 231 1.92 7.59 -8.51
CA ARG A 231 3.01 8.51 -8.15
C ARG A 231 2.57 9.60 -7.17
N ASN A 232 3.42 9.89 -6.17
CA ASN A 232 3.25 10.98 -5.22
C ASN A 232 4.04 12.24 -5.64
N CYS A 233 4.02 12.59 -6.93
CA CYS A 233 4.74 13.75 -7.47
C CYS A 233 4.34 15.07 -6.79
N LYS A 234 5.29 16.02 -6.72
CA LYS A 234 5.17 17.29 -5.99
C LYS A 234 3.81 17.99 -6.11
N ASP A 235 3.33 18.53 -4.99
CA ASP A 235 2.07 19.24 -4.87
C ASP A 235 2.00 20.43 -5.85
N GLY A 236 0.83 20.61 -6.46
CA GLY A 236 0.65 21.52 -7.59
C GLY A 236 1.16 20.99 -8.94
N HIS A 237 1.69 19.76 -9.02
CA HIS A 237 1.90 19.06 -10.30
C HIS A 237 0.56 18.68 -10.92
N ASN A 238 -0.07 19.65 -11.59
CA ASN A 238 -1.17 19.40 -12.52
C ASN A 238 -0.57 18.89 -13.84
N PRO A 239 -0.70 17.61 -14.20
CA PRO A 239 -0.23 17.13 -15.49
C PRO A 239 -1.09 17.79 -16.59
N SER A 240 -0.47 18.63 -17.42
CA SER A 240 -1.15 19.44 -18.45
C SER A 240 -1.80 18.63 -19.57
N GLU A 241 -1.58 17.32 -19.57
CA GLU A 241 -2.17 16.32 -20.45
C GLU A 241 -2.63 15.13 -19.59
N ARG A 242 -3.51 14.26 -20.11
CA ARG A 242 -3.90 13.02 -19.38
C ARG A 242 -2.66 12.17 -19.09
N ALA A 243 -2.19 12.16 -17.85
CA ALA A 243 -1.00 11.42 -17.48
C ALA A 243 -1.19 9.90 -17.68
N PRO A 244 -0.14 9.17 -18.12
CA PRO A 244 -0.24 7.74 -18.45
C PRO A 244 -0.23 6.81 -17.21
N ARG A 245 -0.17 7.37 -15.99
CA ARG A 245 -0.27 6.66 -14.70
C ARG A 245 -1.18 7.44 -13.75
N LEU A 246 -1.55 6.81 -12.64
CA LEU A 246 -2.33 7.42 -11.57
C LEU A 246 -1.42 8.24 -10.62
N PHE A 247 -2.03 9.22 -9.94
CA PHE A 247 -1.34 10.18 -9.07
C PHE A 247 -2.13 10.32 -7.77
N GLU A 248 -1.43 10.57 -6.66
CA GLU A 248 -2.01 10.84 -5.34
C GLU A 248 -1.30 12.05 -4.70
N HIS A 249 -2.08 13.06 -4.29
CA HIS A 249 -1.60 14.23 -3.55
C HIS A 249 -1.85 14.05 -2.04
N PRO A 250 -0.80 13.99 -1.19
CA PRO A 250 -0.92 13.73 0.24
C PRO A 250 -1.17 15.02 1.07
N ASP A 251 -2.20 15.79 0.73
CA ASP A 251 -2.59 17.00 1.47
C ASP A 251 -3.54 16.68 2.64
N GLY A 252 -3.07 16.72 3.90
CA GLY A 252 -3.95 16.76 5.09
C GLY A 252 -3.47 16.05 6.37
N PRO A 253 -4.18 16.24 7.51
CA PRO A 253 -3.87 15.63 8.81
C PRO A 253 -4.19 14.11 8.86
N THR A 254 -3.51 13.37 9.75
CA THR A 254 -3.07 11.98 9.45
C THR A 254 -2.86 11.13 10.75
N VAL A 255 -3.50 9.93 10.97
CA VAL A 255 -3.47 9.07 12.22
C VAL A 255 -3.40 7.45 12.13
N VAL A 256 -2.27 6.69 11.92
CA VAL A 256 -2.13 5.16 12.07
C VAL A 256 -0.87 4.70 12.83
N ALA A 257 -1.04 3.60 13.56
CA ALA A 257 0.03 2.78 14.12
C ALA A 257 1.19 2.47 13.14
N ASN A 258 2.39 2.85 13.56
CA ASN A 258 3.52 1.92 13.58
C ASN A 258 3.73 1.47 15.05
N ASP A 259 4.66 0.56 15.30
CA ASP A 259 5.15 0.13 16.62
C ASP A 259 4.20 -0.74 17.48
N ARG A 260 2.89 -0.84 17.17
CA ARG A 260 2.00 -1.93 17.66
C ARG A 260 1.01 -2.45 16.60
N LEU A 261 1.36 -3.60 16.01
CA LEU A 261 0.50 -4.35 15.08
C LEU A 261 -0.76 -4.95 15.72
N GLU A 262 -0.80 -5.09 17.05
CA GLU A 262 -1.96 -5.64 17.79
C GLU A 262 -3.22 -4.79 17.58
N CYS A 263 -3.09 -3.45 17.63
CA CYS A 263 -4.22 -2.55 17.40
C CYS A 263 -4.66 -2.57 15.91
N ILE A 264 -3.72 -2.77 14.97
CA ILE A 264 -4.01 -2.90 13.52
C ILE A 264 -4.81 -4.19 13.21
N GLY A 265 -4.50 -5.32 13.85
CA GLY A 265 -5.15 -6.60 13.55
C GLY A 265 -6.69 -6.57 13.61
N SER A 266 -7.24 -5.73 14.49
CA SER A 266 -8.68 -5.51 14.62
C SER A 266 -9.35 -4.88 13.38
N LEU A 267 -8.66 -4.00 12.62
CA LEU A 267 -9.19 -3.41 11.38
C LEU A 267 -9.38 -4.49 10.31
N VAL A 268 -8.44 -5.42 10.21
CA VAL A 268 -8.49 -6.52 9.24
C VAL A 268 -9.58 -7.53 9.63
N GLN A 269 -9.81 -7.72 10.93
CA GLN A 269 -10.95 -8.50 11.43
C GLN A 269 -12.29 -7.80 11.17
N ALA A 270 -12.38 -6.48 11.32
CA ALA A 270 -13.56 -5.69 10.97
C ALA A 270 -13.87 -5.73 9.45
N ARG A 271 -12.85 -5.69 8.59
CA ARG A 271 -12.97 -5.94 7.13
C ARG A 271 -13.52 -7.35 6.86
N ARG A 272 -12.90 -8.39 7.45
CA ARG A 272 -13.28 -9.80 7.23
C ARG A 272 -14.64 -10.19 7.83
N SER A 273 -15.11 -9.50 8.87
CA SER A 273 -16.44 -9.71 9.45
C SER A 273 -17.59 -9.17 8.59
N GLY A 274 -17.28 -8.34 7.58
CA GLY A 274 -18.26 -7.80 6.65
C GLY A 274 -19.30 -6.90 7.32
N ALA A 275 -18.90 -6.21 8.40
CA ALA A 275 -19.63 -5.21 9.19
C ALA A 275 -21.16 -5.19 8.97
N ARG A 276 -21.85 -6.25 9.39
CA ARG A 276 -23.31 -6.26 9.44
C ARG A 276 -23.75 -5.24 10.49
N MET A 277 -24.16 -4.05 10.05
CA MET A 277 -24.83 -3.06 10.90
C MET A 277 -26.10 -3.67 11.47
N ALA A 278 -25.99 -4.23 12.68
CA ALA A 278 -27.12 -4.60 13.50
C ALA A 278 -27.78 -3.30 13.98
N THR A 279 -28.74 -2.80 13.21
CA THR A 279 -29.56 -1.64 13.60
C THR A 279 -30.47 -2.02 14.75
N THR A 280 -29.95 -1.97 15.98
CA THR A 280 -30.76 -1.91 17.19
C THR A 280 -31.23 -0.48 17.42
N ARG A 281 -32.48 -0.35 17.87
CA ARG A 281 -33.20 0.92 18.09
C ARG A 281 -32.94 1.47 19.48
#